data_AF-A0A742IH86-F1
#
_entry.id   AF-A0A742IH86-F1
#
_cell.length_a   1.000
_cell.length_b   1.000
_cell.length_c   1.000
_cell.angle_alpha   90.00
_cell.angle_beta   90.00
_cell.angle_gamma   90.00
#
_symmetry.space_group_name_H-M   'P 1'
#
loop_
_entity.id
_entity.type
_entity.pdbx_description
1 polymer ?
#
loop_
_entity_poly.entity_id
_entity_poly.type
_entity_poly.pdbx_seq_one_letter_code
_entity_poly.pdbx_strand_id
1 'polypeptide(L)'
;MNLSTNTPTCYGEADTRKFLAELLEDTEHRSKVVMLQFLIQSFYEIRVPATAIPDVQTWGLKHLAGKGFYLYPLVEKAYLVRFDNFSISLDNQQLGLGVTLDVLSLVVGESSEPAIYQAYKELREYILSHADTLEGAYTYAKLSHSL
;
A
#
# COMPACT_ATOMS: atom_id res chain seq x y z
N MET A 1 -26.68 16.15 -0.15
CA MET A 1 -25.36 16.20 -0.80
C MET A 1 -24.32 15.89 0.26
N ASN A 2 -23.87 14.64 0.35
CA ASN A 2 -22.80 14.26 1.27
C ASN A 2 -21.47 14.45 0.56
N LEU A 3 -20.72 15.47 0.97
CA LEU A 3 -19.30 15.60 0.66
C LEU A 3 -18.59 14.49 1.44
N SER A 4 -18.22 13.41 0.73
CA SER A 4 -17.21 12.46 1.19
C SER A 4 -15.91 13.25 1.39
N THR A 5 -15.59 13.59 2.62
CA THR A 5 -14.31 14.16 2.96
C THR A 5 -13.27 13.06 2.82
N ASN A 6 -12.54 13.07 1.71
CA ASN A 6 -11.27 12.36 1.52
C ASN A 6 -10.18 12.94 2.44
N THR A 7 -10.48 13.06 3.73
CA THR A 7 -9.50 13.46 4.73
C THR A 7 -8.60 12.25 4.98
N PRO A 8 -7.29 12.34 4.73
CA PRO A 8 -6.37 11.31 5.18
C PRO A 8 -6.44 11.27 6.71
N THR A 9 -7.09 10.26 7.24
CA THR A 9 -7.04 9.95 8.67
C THR A 9 -5.69 9.32 8.97
N CYS A 10 -4.77 10.10 9.53
CA CYS A 10 -3.60 9.54 10.22
C CYS A 10 -4.08 8.84 11.49
N TYR A 11 -4.47 7.57 11.37
CA TYR A 11 -4.78 6.73 12.53
C TYR A 11 -3.50 6.45 13.31
N GLY A 12 -3.58 6.46 14.65
CA GLY A 12 -2.52 5.87 15.48
C GLY A 12 -2.32 4.39 15.14
N GLU A 13 -1.17 3.81 15.46
CA GLU A 13 -0.81 2.43 15.06
C GLU A 13 -1.85 1.38 15.49
N ALA A 14 -2.43 1.53 16.69
CA ALA A 14 -3.47 0.64 17.20
C ALA A 14 -4.80 0.75 16.43
N ASP A 15 -5.19 1.97 16.05
CA ASP A 15 -6.41 2.24 15.28
C ASP A 15 -6.25 1.79 13.82
N THR A 16 -5.05 2.00 13.24
CA THR A 16 -4.65 1.49 11.93
C THR A 16 -4.79 -0.03 11.85
N ARG A 17 -4.28 -0.77 12.85
CA ARG A 17 -4.37 -2.23 12.88
C ARG A 17 -5.80 -2.73 13.06
N LYS A 18 -6.59 -2.07 13.89
CA LYS A 18 -8.00 -2.42 14.09
C LYS A 18 -8.80 -2.23 12.80
N PHE A 19 -8.62 -1.10 12.14
CA PHE A 19 -9.33 -0.81 10.90
C PHE A 19 -8.91 -1.74 9.75
N LEU A 20 -7.62 -2.06 9.62
CA LEU A 20 -7.16 -3.09 8.68
C LEU A 20 -7.78 -4.47 8.98
N ALA A 21 -7.88 -4.85 10.25
CA ALA A 21 -8.51 -6.09 10.66
C ALA A 21 -9.99 -6.14 10.23
N GLU A 22 -10.70 -5.02 10.34
CA GLU A 22 -12.09 -4.91 9.88
C GLU A 22 -12.19 -5.02 8.35
N LEU A 23 -11.32 -4.34 7.59
CA LEU A 23 -11.29 -4.43 6.13
C LEU A 23 -10.98 -5.85 5.62
N LEU A 24 -10.11 -6.56 6.33
CA LEU A 24 -9.64 -7.90 5.96
C LEU A 24 -10.46 -9.04 6.56
N GLU A 25 -11.55 -8.73 7.27
CA GLU A 25 -12.38 -9.71 7.98
C GLU A 25 -11.54 -10.60 8.92
N ASP A 26 -10.59 -9.98 9.63
CA ASP A 26 -9.57 -10.63 10.46
C ASP A 26 -9.54 -10.02 11.88
N THR A 27 -10.70 -9.91 12.50
CA THR A 27 -10.88 -9.21 13.79
C THR A 27 -10.38 -10.01 14.99
N GLU A 28 -10.28 -11.33 14.89
CA GLU A 28 -9.95 -12.22 16.01
C GLU A 28 -8.44 -12.39 16.19
N HIS A 29 -7.74 -12.86 15.16
CA HIS A 29 -6.32 -13.21 15.25
C HIS A 29 -5.40 -12.13 14.67
N ARG A 30 -5.92 -11.25 13.80
CA ARG A 30 -5.17 -10.17 13.13
C ARG A 30 -3.93 -10.67 12.40
N SER A 31 -3.89 -11.96 12.05
CA SER A 31 -2.73 -12.61 11.42
C SER A 31 -2.51 -12.10 10.00
N LYS A 32 -3.59 -11.79 9.26
CA LYS A 32 -3.54 -11.19 7.92
C LYS A 32 -3.00 -9.77 8.00
N VAL A 33 -3.41 -9.00 9.02
CA VAL A 33 -2.91 -7.63 9.24
C VAL A 33 -1.41 -7.63 9.50
N VAL A 34 -0.95 -8.49 10.43
CA VAL A 34 0.47 -8.60 10.77
C VAL A 34 1.28 -9.06 9.56
N MET A 35 0.80 -10.09 8.85
CA MET A 35 1.45 -10.59 7.64
C MET A 35 1.60 -9.50 6.57
N LEU A 36 0.53 -8.77 6.25
CA LEU A 36 0.60 -7.72 5.23
C LEU A 36 1.49 -6.55 5.65
N GLN A 37 1.44 -6.13 6.93
CA GLN A 37 2.34 -5.09 7.43
C GLN A 37 3.81 -5.51 7.31
N PHE A 38 4.12 -6.76 7.65
CA PHE A 38 5.47 -7.30 7.51
C PHE A 38 5.92 -7.33 6.04
N LEU A 39 5.09 -7.88 5.14
CA LEU A 39 5.43 -7.97 3.71
C LEU A 39 5.60 -6.59 3.07
N ILE A 40 4.74 -5.62 3.41
CA ILE A 40 4.83 -4.24 2.91
C ILE A 40 6.12 -3.58 3.38
N GLN A 41 6.50 -3.73 4.65
CA GLN A 41 7.79 -3.25 5.15
C GLN A 41 8.95 -3.89 4.39
N SER A 42 8.94 -5.22 4.22
CA SER A 42 10.02 -5.93 3.52
C SER A 42 10.15 -5.49 2.06
N PHE A 43 9.04 -5.32 1.34
CA PHE A 43 9.07 -4.86 -0.06
C PHE A 43 9.54 -3.41 -0.15
N TYR A 44 9.10 -2.54 0.75
CA TYR A 44 9.62 -1.18 0.86
C TYR A 44 11.14 -1.16 1.05
N GLU A 45 11.67 -1.98 1.95
CA GLU A 45 13.11 -2.09 2.22
C GLU A 45 13.91 -2.66 1.03
N ILE A 46 13.32 -3.55 0.24
CA ILE A 46 13.93 -4.05 -1.00
C ILE A 46 14.05 -2.94 -2.05
N ARG A 47 13.01 -2.10 -2.16
CA ARG A 47 12.88 -1.10 -3.21
C ARG A 47 13.60 0.21 -2.88
N VAL A 48 13.71 0.57 -1.61
CA VAL A 48 14.27 1.85 -1.15
C VAL A 48 15.66 1.64 -0.57
N PRO A 49 16.68 2.45 -0.96
CA PRO A 49 18.01 2.34 -0.39
C PRO A 49 17.98 2.49 1.14
N ALA A 50 18.72 1.64 1.87
CA ALA A 50 18.77 1.68 3.33
C ALA A 50 19.16 3.06 3.89
N THR A 51 20.03 3.81 3.20
CA THR A 51 20.41 5.19 3.59
C THR A 51 19.28 6.21 3.49
N ALA A 52 18.20 5.87 2.77
CA ALA A 52 17.00 6.69 2.63
C ALA A 52 15.86 6.22 3.55
N ILE A 53 16.03 5.14 4.30
CA ILE A 53 15.03 4.64 5.25
C ILE A 53 15.37 5.21 6.63
N PRO A 54 14.42 5.86 7.33
CA PRO A 54 14.64 6.29 8.70
C PRO A 54 14.79 5.09 9.64
N ASP A 55 15.57 5.23 10.71
CA ASP A 55 15.81 4.18 11.71
C ASP A 55 14.50 3.60 12.28
N VAL A 56 13.46 4.41 12.36
CA VAL A 56 12.10 4.00 12.70
C VAL A 56 11.16 4.47 11.59
N GLN A 57 10.66 3.53 10.79
CA GLN A 57 9.65 3.82 9.75
C GLN A 57 8.25 3.74 10.36
N THR A 58 7.53 4.86 10.31
CA THR A 58 6.12 4.94 10.68
C THR A 58 5.24 4.93 9.43
N TRP A 59 4.09 4.24 9.53
CA TRP A 59 3.19 4.01 8.41
C TRP A 59 1.85 4.70 8.66
N GLY A 60 1.38 5.41 7.64
CA GLY A 60 0.00 5.84 7.52
C GLY A 60 -0.81 4.78 6.78
N LEU A 61 -2.12 4.80 7.00
CA LEU A 61 -3.09 4.00 6.27
C LEU A 61 -4.07 4.93 5.57
N LYS A 62 -4.35 4.65 4.30
CA LYS A 62 -5.46 5.28 3.60
C LYS A 62 -6.47 4.24 3.17
N HIS A 63 -7.72 4.49 3.53
CA HIS A 63 -8.87 3.75 3.03
C HIS A 63 -9.30 4.30 1.67
N LEU A 64 -9.67 3.40 0.76
CA LEU A 64 -10.26 3.69 -0.54
C LEU A 64 -11.72 3.20 -0.54
N ALA A 65 -12.46 3.48 -1.61
CA ALA A 65 -13.81 2.93 -1.73
C ALA A 65 -13.83 1.39 -1.60
N GLY A 66 -14.92 0.85 -1.06
CA GLY A 66 -15.06 -0.58 -0.81
C GLY A 66 -14.06 -1.07 0.26
N LYS A 67 -13.32 -2.14 -0.07
CA LYS A 67 -12.27 -2.71 0.79
C LYS A 67 -10.85 -2.29 0.39
N GLY A 68 -10.71 -1.37 -0.56
CA GLY A 68 -9.40 -0.90 -1.00
C GLY A 68 -8.69 -0.14 0.11
N PHE A 69 -7.38 -0.33 0.22
CA PHE A 69 -6.53 0.43 1.12
C PHE A 69 -5.10 0.44 0.61
N TYR A 70 -4.28 1.34 1.16
CA TYR A 70 -2.84 1.22 1.07
C TYR A 70 -2.15 1.75 2.32
N LEU A 71 -0.99 1.16 2.64
CA LEU A 71 -0.08 1.69 3.64
C LEU A 71 0.98 2.56 2.96
N TYR A 72 1.36 3.67 3.59
CA TYR A 72 2.35 4.59 3.05
C TYR A 72 3.31 5.10 4.14
N PRO A 73 4.59 5.37 3.82
CA PRO A 73 5.50 6.02 4.74
C PRO A 73 4.99 7.41 5.16
N LEU A 74 4.96 7.71 6.46
CA LEU A 74 4.53 9.04 6.92
C LEU A 74 5.52 10.16 6.60
N VAL A 75 6.80 9.83 6.42
CA VAL A 75 7.82 10.81 6.06
C VAL A 75 7.55 11.32 4.64
N GLU A 76 7.04 12.54 4.55
CA GLU A 76 6.73 13.18 3.28
C GLU A 76 8.01 13.63 2.58
N LYS A 77 8.41 12.87 1.57
CA LYS A 77 9.55 13.15 0.70
C LYS A 77 9.44 12.37 -0.61
N ALA A 78 10.32 12.71 -1.55
CA ALA A 78 10.56 11.87 -2.71
C ALA A 78 11.49 10.70 -2.34
N TYR A 79 11.08 9.50 -2.75
CA TYR A 79 11.79 8.25 -2.59
C TYR A 79 12.32 7.79 -3.95
N LEU A 80 13.61 7.51 -4.00
CA LEU A 80 14.20 6.84 -5.16
C LEU A 80 13.96 5.33 -5.03
N VAL A 81 13.08 4.80 -5.86
CA VAL A 81 12.65 3.41 -5.87
C VAL A 81 13.43 2.65 -6.95
N ARG A 82 14.08 1.57 -6.54
CA ARG A 82 14.95 0.77 -7.41
C ARG A 82 14.23 -0.43 -8.01
N PHE A 83 14.46 -0.61 -9.30
CA PHE A 83 14.21 -1.83 -10.06
C PHE A 83 15.54 -2.27 -10.70
N ASP A 84 15.60 -3.47 -11.27
CA ASP A 84 16.86 -4.10 -11.71
C ASP A 84 17.82 -3.15 -12.45
N ASN A 85 17.32 -2.44 -13.46
CA ASN A 85 18.16 -1.64 -14.37
C ASN A 85 17.86 -0.12 -14.34
N PHE A 86 16.93 0.34 -13.52
CA PHE A 86 16.55 1.75 -13.47
C PHE A 86 15.92 2.10 -12.12
N SER A 87 15.67 3.39 -11.91
CA SER A 87 15.00 3.87 -10.70
C SER A 87 13.96 4.92 -11.06
N ILE A 88 12.90 4.97 -10.27
CA ILE A 88 11.84 5.97 -10.39
C ILE A 88 11.74 6.78 -9.10
N SER A 89 11.37 8.05 -9.21
CA SER A 89 11.17 8.91 -8.04
C SER A 89 9.69 8.97 -7.73
N LEU A 90 9.29 8.58 -6.51
CA LEU A 90 7.90 8.59 -6.06
C LEU A 90 7.75 9.43 -4.80
N ASP A 91 6.66 10.17 -4.66
CA ASP A 91 6.27 10.66 -3.34
C ASP A 91 5.86 9.49 -2.43
N ASN A 92 5.73 9.78 -1.13
CA ASN A 92 5.40 8.76 -0.12
C ASN A 92 4.06 8.06 -0.38
N GLN A 93 3.05 8.78 -0.91
CA GLN A 93 1.73 8.23 -1.19
C GLN A 93 1.79 7.26 -2.37
N GLN A 94 2.42 7.66 -3.48
CA GLN A 94 2.57 6.83 -4.67
C GLN A 94 3.47 5.62 -4.43
N LEU A 95 4.49 5.77 -3.58
CA LEU A 95 5.27 4.63 -3.11
C LEU A 95 4.40 3.65 -2.31
N GLY A 96 3.61 4.16 -1.37
CA GLY A 96 2.71 3.32 -0.57
C GLY A 96 1.68 2.57 -1.41
N LEU A 97 1.08 3.25 -2.39
CA LEU A 97 0.18 2.65 -3.39
C LEU A 97 0.88 1.51 -4.15
N GLY A 98 2.05 1.78 -4.72
CA GLY A 98 2.81 0.82 -5.51
C GLY A 98 3.19 -0.42 -4.70
N VAL A 99 3.84 -0.22 -3.54
CA VAL A 99 4.30 -1.32 -2.68
C VAL A 99 3.13 -2.14 -2.12
N THR A 100 2.03 -1.48 -1.71
CA THR A 100 0.86 -2.21 -1.21
C THR A 100 0.23 -3.06 -2.31
N LEU A 101 0.13 -2.54 -3.54
CA LEU A 101 -0.38 -3.31 -4.67
C LEU A 101 0.55 -4.48 -5.03
N ASP A 102 1.87 -4.26 -5.02
CA ASP A 102 2.89 -5.29 -5.24
C ASP A 102 2.67 -6.50 -4.31
N VAL A 103 2.61 -6.22 -3.00
CA VAL A 103 2.38 -7.24 -1.97
C VAL A 103 1.02 -7.92 -2.13
N LEU A 104 -0.05 -7.15 -2.34
CA LEU A 104 -1.38 -7.72 -2.53
C LEU A 104 -1.41 -8.64 -3.74
N SER A 105 -0.76 -8.26 -4.85
CA SER A 105 -0.68 -9.06 -6.08
C SER A 105 0.05 -10.39 -5.87
N LEU A 106 1.12 -10.40 -5.07
CA LEU A 106 1.82 -11.62 -4.67
C LEU A 106 0.92 -12.51 -3.81
N VAL A 107 0.31 -11.94 -2.76
CA VAL A 107 -0.49 -12.73 -1.81
C VAL A 107 -1.71 -13.35 -2.48
N VAL A 108 -2.39 -12.66 -3.40
CA VAL A 108 -3.53 -13.26 -4.13
C VAL A 108 -3.10 -14.36 -5.10
N GLY A 109 -1.84 -14.38 -5.55
CA GLY A 109 -1.29 -15.49 -6.32
C GLY A 109 -1.11 -16.77 -5.49
N GLU A 110 -0.90 -16.61 -4.18
CA GLU A 110 -0.57 -17.69 -3.23
C GLU A 110 -1.71 -18.03 -2.25
N SER A 111 -2.80 -17.25 -2.25
CA SER A 111 -3.87 -17.32 -1.25
C SER A 111 -5.25 -17.25 -1.89
N SER A 112 -6.18 -18.05 -1.34
CA SER A 112 -7.60 -18.03 -1.70
C SER A 112 -8.44 -17.09 -0.82
N GLU A 113 -7.80 -16.20 -0.04
CA GLU A 113 -8.48 -15.30 0.91
C GLU A 113 -9.34 -14.24 0.20
N PRO A 114 -10.68 -14.29 0.29
CA PRO A 114 -11.56 -13.41 -0.48
C PRO A 114 -11.40 -11.93 -0.12
N ALA A 115 -11.14 -11.62 1.15
CA ALA A 115 -10.95 -10.25 1.60
C ALA A 115 -9.66 -9.63 1.04
N ILE A 116 -8.58 -10.41 0.92
CA ILE A 116 -7.32 -9.96 0.32
C ILE A 116 -7.50 -9.77 -1.19
N TYR A 117 -8.19 -10.71 -1.85
CA TYR A 117 -8.53 -10.58 -3.27
C TYR A 117 -9.36 -9.32 -3.55
N GLN A 118 -10.34 -9.00 -2.70
CA GLN A 118 -11.12 -7.78 -2.85
C GLN A 118 -10.25 -6.54 -2.63
N ALA A 119 -9.40 -6.51 -1.60
CA ALA A 119 -8.49 -5.38 -1.36
C ALA A 119 -7.54 -5.15 -2.55
N TYR A 120 -6.98 -6.22 -3.13
CA TYR A 120 -6.17 -6.18 -4.34
C TYR A 120 -6.96 -5.57 -5.51
N LYS A 121 -8.16 -6.08 -5.78
CA LYS A 121 -9.00 -5.63 -6.90
C LYS A 121 -9.34 -4.14 -6.79
N GLU A 122 -9.75 -3.68 -5.60
CA GLU A 122 -10.12 -2.27 -5.38
C GLU A 122 -8.92 -1.33 -5.52
N LEU A 123 -7.76 -1.71 -4.99
CA LEU A 123 -6.54 -0.90 -5.11
C LEU A 123 -6.04 -0.86 -6.57
N ARG A 124 -6.09 -1.99 -7.27
CA ARG A 124 -5.74 -2.09 -8.69
C ARG A 124 -6.62 -1.18 -9.54
N GLU A 125 -7.94 -1.25 -9.35
CA GLU A 125 -8.89 -0.42 -10.08
C GLU A 125 -8.71 1.07 -9.76
N TYR A 126 -8.42 1.42 -8.51
CA TYR A 126 -8.12 2.79 -8.11
C TYR A 126 -6.90 3.35 -8.86
N ILE A 127 -5.79 2.59 -8.94
CA ILE A 127 -4.59 3.01 -9.67
C ILE A 127 -4.87 3.13 -11.17
N LEU A 128 -5.61 2.19 -11.76
CA LEU A 128 -5.95 2.20 -13.20
C LEU A 128 -6.85 3.39 -13.57
N SER A 129 -7.86 3.68 -12.76
CA SER A 129 -8.81 4.77 -13.00
C SER A 129 -8.21 6.16 -12.77
N HIS A 130 -7.05 6.26 -12.13
CA HIS A 130 -6.36 7.52 -11.81
C HIS A 130 -4.95 7.60 -12.42
N ALA A 131 -4.67 6.81 -13.46
CA ALA A 131 -3.32 6.67 -14.04
C ALA A 131 -2.66 8.01 -14.42
N ASP A 132 -3.45 8.99 -14.89
CA ASP A 132 -2.95 10.32 -15.25
C ASP A 132 -2.48 11.15 -14.04
N THR A 133 -3.08 10.91 -12.87
CA THR A 133 -2.77 11.65 -11.62
C THR A 133 -1.86 10.87 -10.67
N LEU A 134 -1.77 9.55 -10.85
CA LEU A 134 -0.96 8.62 -10.07
C LEU A 134 0.09 7.95 -10.97
N GLU A 135 0.69 8.71 -11.90
CA GLU A 135 1.60 8.19 -12.92
C GLU A 135 2.75 7.38 -12.31
N GLY A 136 3.29 7.82 -11.17
CA GLY A 136 4.36 7.14 -10.46
C GLY A 136 3.91 5.79 -9.88
N ALA A 137 2.75 5.73 -9.22
CA ALA A 137 2.20 4.47 -8.69
C ALA A 137 1.82 3.50 -9.82
N TYR A 138 1.23 4.02 -10.91
CA TYR A 138 0.93 3.25 -12.11
C TYR A 138 2.20 2.69 -12.77
N THR A 139 3.24 3.52 -12.89
CA THR A 139 4.54 3.11 -13.43
C THR A 139 5.18 2.06 -12.54
N TYR A 140 5.21 2.25 -11.22
CA TYR A 140 5.66 1.24 -10.26
C TYR A 140 4.95 -0.08 -10.54
N ALA A 141 3.62 -0.07 -10.59
CA ALA A 141 2.81 -1.28 -10.68
C ALA A 141 3.02 -2.07 -11.98
N LYS A 142 3.29 -1.37 -13.09
CA LYS A 142 3.71 -2.02 -14.35
C LYS A 142 5.06 -2.72 -14.21
N LEU A 143 6.01 -2.06 -13.57
CA LEU A 143 7.38 -2.52 -13.44
C LEU A 143 7.52 -3.66 -12.42
N SER A 144 6.63 -3.72 -11.42
CA SER A 144 6.53 -4.84 -10.49
C SER A 144 5.66 -5.99 -11.00
N HIS A 145 5.07 -5.88 -12.20
CA HIS A 145 4.13 -6.86 -12.75
C HIS A 145 2.89 -7.10 -11.87
N SER A 146 2.44 -6.06 -11.15
CA SER A 146 1.30 -6.13 -10.23
C SER A 146 -0.01 -5.59 -10.82
N LEU A 147 -0.03 -5.26 -12.12
CA LEU A 147 -1.22 -4.84 -12.90
C LEU A 147 -1.67 -5.93 -13.86
#